data_AF-A0A165HM09-F1
#
_entry.id   AF-A0A165HM09-F1
#
_cell.length_a   1.000
_cell.length_b   1.000
_cell.length_c   1.000
_cell.angle_alpha   90.00
_cell.angle_beta   90.00
_cell.angle_gamma   90.00
#
_symmetry.space_group_name_H-M   'P 1'
#
loop_
_entity.id
_entity.type
_entity.pdbx_description
1 polymer ?
#
loop_
_entity_poly.entity_id
_entity_poly.type
_entity_poly.pdbx_seq_one_letter_code
_entity_poly.pdbx_strand_id
1 'polypeptide(L)'
;MDERALAACRDEISRDLNLLSDSLPPRFAKVMLRLCKDVDGLFSSSYPLVITHDDLCEMNVLVDPSTGHITGIIDWVDAKFRPFGLALWGVENVLGHMDSEGWHYCSNHEQLRKLFWKTFESEVGTEDVTTELKEKMELARLMGIALRYGFVWDIATGKKRPALSSDSSFKYLDAFMETDDGCAYANKGH
;
A
#
# COMPACT_ATOMS: atom_id res chain seq x y z
N MET A 1 -10.21 2.07 20.57
CA MET A 1 -10.22 0.74 19.93
C MET A 1 -9.72 -0.28 20.95
N ASP A 2 -10.33 -1.46 20.99
CA ASP A 2 -9.94 -2.54 21.92
C ASP A 2 -8.47 -2.96 21.69
N GLU A 3 -7.66 -3.03 22.75
CA GLU A 3 -6.27 -3.49 22.68
C GLU A 3 -6.15 -4.87 22.05
N ARG A 4 -7.17 -5.73 22.24
CA ARG A 4 -7.22 -7.06 21.61
C ARG A 4 -7.39 -6.98 20.10
N ALA A 5 -8.22 -6.04 19.61
CA ALA A 5 -8.40 -5.85 18.18
C ALA A 5 -7.13 -5.30 17.53
N LEU A 6 -6.42 -4.41 18.23
CA LEU A 6 -5.12 -3.89 17.77
C LEU A 6 -4.07 -5.00 17.71
N ALA A 7 -3.96 -5.81 18.75
CA ALA A 7 -3.05 -6.95 18.80
C ALA A 7 -3.39 -7.97 17.70
N ALA A 8 -4.67 -8.28 17.49
CA ALA A 8 -5.09 -9.19 16.43
C ALA A 8 -4.72 -8.68 15.03
N CYS A 9 -4.90 -7.38 14.76
CA CYS A 9 -4.50 -6.76 13.50
C CYS A 9 -2.98 -6.84 13.29
N ARG A 10 -2.19 -6.53 14.33
CA ARG A 10 -0.74 -6.63 14.28
C ARG A 10 -0.30 -8.07 14.01
N ASP A 11 -0.85 -9.02 14.75
CA ASP A 11 -0.47 -10.44 14.65
C ASP A 11 -0.87 -11.04 13.29
N GLU A 12 -1.98 -10.58 12.70
CA GLU A 12 -2.36 -10.93 11.31
C GLU A 12 -1.31 -10.43 10.32
N ILE A 13 -0.97 -9.14 10.36
CA ILE A 13 0.01 -8.54 9.45
C ILE A 13 1.38 -9.21 9.60
N SER A 14 1.87 -9.36 10.83
CA SER A 14 3.17 -10.00 11.08
C SER A 14 3.20 -11.44 10.58
N ARG A 15 2.11 -12.19 10.73
CA ARG A 15 2.00 -13.57 10.21
C ARG A 15 2.07 -13.59 8.68
N ASP A 16 1.31 -12.71 8.03
CA ASP A 16 1.28 -12.61 6.58
C ASP A 16 2.64 -12.18 6.02
N LEU A 17 3.30 -11.19 6.63
CA LEU A 17 4.64 -10.76 6.22
C LEU A 17 5.70 -11.85 6.37
N ASN A 18 5.67 -12.62 7.45
CA ASN A 18 6.58 -13.76 7.63
C ASN A 18 6.34 -14.82 6.56
N LEU A 19 5.08 -15.16 6.27
CA LEU A 19 4.73 -16.11 5.22
C LEU A 19 5.22 -15.64 3.84
N LEU A 20 5.09 -14.35 3.53
CA LEU A 20 5.63 -13.77 2.31
C LEU A 20 7.17 -13.78 2.29
N SER A 21 7.82 -13.47 3.41
CA SER A 21 9.27 -13.50 3.52
C SER A 21 9.86 -14.89 3.24
N ASP A 22 9.13 -15.95 3.63
CA ASP A 22 9.54 -17.33 3.40
C ASP A 22 9.24 -17.82 1.97
N SER A 23 8.24 -17.23 1.32
CA SER A 23 7.70 -17.74 0.05
C SER A 23 8.14 -16.95 -1.19
N LEU A 24 8.40 -15.65 -1.05
CA LEU A 24 8.76 -14.79 -2.17
C LEU A 24 10.20 -15.05 -2.64
N PRO A 25 10.50 -14.85 -3.94
CA PRO A 25 11.84 -15.03 -4.48
C PRO A 25 12.91 -14.18 -3.77
N PRO A 26 14.18 -14.63 -3.75
CA PRO A 26 15.26 -13.95 -3.02
C PRO A 26 15.47 -12.46 -3.34
N ARG A 27 15.06 -12.00 -4.53
CA ARG A 27 15.14 -10.58 -4.92
C ARG A 27 14.31 -9.66 -4.01
N PHE A 28 13.27 -10.18 -3.35
CA PHE A 28 12.47 -9.44 -2.37
C PHE A 28 12.95 -9.60 -0.92
N ALA A 29 13.97 -10.43 -0.65
CA ALA A 29 14.36 -10.76 0.71
C ALA A 29 14.74 -9.52 1.54
N LYS A 30 15.47 -8.57 0.95
CA LYS A 30 15.88 -7.33 1.64
C LYS A 30 14.69 -6.49 2.09
N VAL A 31 13.72 -6.27 1.20
CA VAL A 31 12.52 -5.48 1.52
C VAL A 31 11.64 -6.22 2.51
N MET A 32 11.42 -7.53 2.35
CA MET A 32 10.60 -8.32 3.28
C MET A 32 11.20 -8.35 4.68
N LEU A 33 12.52 -8.53 4.82
CA LEU A 33 13.19 -8.47 6.13
C LEU A 33 13.00 -7.12 6.82
N ARG A 34 13.08 -6.02 6.07
CA ARG A 34 12.79 -4.67 6.58
C ARG A 34 11.34 -4.56 7.06
N LEU A 35 10.38 -4.99 6.23
CA LEU A 35 8.96 -4.94 6.57
C LEU A 35 8.63 -5.76 7.84
N CYS A 36 9.17 -6.98 7.95
CA CYS A 36 8.99 -7.82 9.14
C CYS A 36 9.60 -7.19 10.39
N LYS A 37 10.75 -6.54 10.28
CA LYS A 37 11.44 -5.90 11.42
C LYS A 37 10.70 -4.68 11.94
N ASP A 38 10.17 -3.86 11.03
CA ASP A 38 9.67 -2.53 11.36
C ASP A 38 8.13 -2.48 11.56
N VAL A 39 7.43 -3.62 11.46
CA VAL A 39 5.96 -3.72 11.58
C VAL A 39 5.41 -3.11 12.87
N ASP A 40 6.08 -3.34 14.00
CA ASP A 40 5.64 -2.83 15.31
C ASP A 40 5.62 -1.28 15.36
N GLY A 41 6.45 -0.63 14.55
CA GLY A 41 6.49 0.83 14.44
C GLY A 41 5.20 1.44 13.90
N LEU A 42 4.37 0.67 13.19
CA LEU A 42 3.06 1.10 12.67
C LEU A 42 1.93 0.93 13.69
N PHE A 43 2.20 0.29 14.82
CA PHE A 43 1.24 0.06 15.90
C PHE A 43 1.57 0.87 17.16
N SER A 44 2.48 1.86 17.06
CA SER A 44 2.75 2.80 18.14
C SER A 44 1.55 3.70 18.39
N SER A 45 1.39 4.18 19.62
CA SER A 45 0.28 5.09 19.99
C SER A 45 0.26 6.40 19.21
N SER A 46 1.40 6.79 18.63
CA SER A 46 1.55 7.99 17.79
C SER A 46 1.25 7.77 16.30
N TYR A 47 1.07 6.53 15.84
CA TYR A 47 0.80 6.25 14.43
C TYR A 47 -0.72 6.13 14.17
N PRO A 48 -1.25 6.80 13.13
CA PRO A 48 -2.69 6.83 12.91
C PRO A 48 -3.24 5.47 12.45
N LEU A 49 -4.33 5.06 13.10
CA LEU A 49 -5.15 3.91 12.71
C LEU A 49 -6.42 4.42 12.05
N VAL A 50 -6.74 3.90 10.88
CA VAL A 50 -7.82 4.38 10.02
C VAL A 50 -8.68 3.23 9.54
N ILE A 51 -9.89 3.53 9.07
CA ILE A 51 -10.69 2.58 8.32
C ILE A 51 -10.15 2.55 6.89
N THR A 52 -9.71 1.39 6.42
CA THR A 52 -9.25 1.17 5.05
C THR A 52 -10.25 0.33 4.28
N HIS A 53 -10.47 0.67 3.00
CA HIS A 53 -11.41 -0.02 2.10
C HIS A 53 -11.05 -1.48 1.78
N ASP A 54 -9.78 -1.87 1.94
CA ASP A 54 -9.20 -3.19 1.59
C ASP A 54 -9.23 -3.57 0.08
N ASP A 55 -10.16 -2.98 -0.69
CA ASP A 55 -10.28 -3.15 -2.14
C ASP A 55 -10.49 -1.85 -2.94
N LEU A 56 -9.68 -0.82 -2.69
CA LEU A 56 -9.80 0.45 -3.42
C LEU A 56 -9.19 0.37 -4.85
N CYS A 57 -9.92 -0.25 -5.78
CA CYS A 57 -9.59 -0.28 -7.21
C CYS A 57 -10.47 0.69 -8.03
N GLU A 58 -10.15 0.87 -9.30
CA GLU A 58 -10.88 1.76 -10.22
C GLU A 58 -12.37 1.45 -10.33
N MET A 59 -12.78 0.19 -10.14
CA MET A 59 -14.20 -0.20 -10.17
C MET A 59 -14.98 0.30 -8.94
N ASN A 60 -14.29 0.61 -7.84
CA ASN A 60 -14.88 1.03 -6.58
C ASN A 60 -14.84 2.56 -6.37
N VAL A 61 -14.36 3.32 -7.36
CA VAL A 61 -14.31 4.78 -7.33
C VAL A 61 -15.27 5.34 -8.37
N LEU A 62 -16.33 6.00 -7.90
CA LEU A 62 -17.30 6.67 -8.76
C LEU A 62 -16.82 8.09 -9.07
N VAL A 63 -16.79 8.44 -10.36
CA VAL A 63 -16.36 9.76 -10.82
C VAL A 63 -17.45 10.45 -11.64
N ASP A 64 -17.57 11.76 -11.48
CA ASP A 64 -18.35 12.58 -12.39
C ASP A 64 -17.61 12.64 -13.74
N PRO A 65 -18.23 12.21 -14.86
CA PRO A 65 -17.53 12.14 -16.15
C PRO A 65 -17.22 13.51 -16.76
N SER A 66 -17.88 14.58 -16.32
CA SER A 66 -17.67 15.94 -16.84
C SER A 66 -16.56 16.68 -16.09
N THR A 67 -16.36 16.40 -14.81
CA THR A 67 -15.40 17.11 -13.94
C THR A 67 -14.24 16.24 -13.47
N GLY A 68 -14.38 14.92 -13.49
CA GLY A 68 -13.43 13.97 -12.91
C GLY A 68 -13.47 13.92 -11.37
N HIS A 69 -14.40 14.62 -10.72
CA HIS A 69 -14.52 14.59 -9.26
C HIS A 69 -14.97 13.23 -8.77
N ILE A 70 -14.35 12.74 -7.69
CA ILE A 70 -14.83 11.57 -6.98
C ILE A 70 -16.17 11.92 -6.32
N THR A 71 -17.20 11.18 -6.69
CA THR A 71 -18.58 11.35 -6.18
C THR A 71 -18.95 10.28 -5.15
N GLY A 72 -18.20 9.18 -5.11
CA GLY A 72 -18.41 8.12 -4.14
C GLY A 72 -17.31 7.07 -4.17
N ILE A 73 -17.17 6.39 -3.05
CA ILE A 73 -16.40 5.15 -2.91
C ILE A 73 -17.38 4.07 -2.46
N ILE A 74 -17.44 2.95 -3.16
CA ILE A 74 -18.42 1.88 -2.96
C ILE A 74 -17.74 0.55 -2.65
N ASP A 75 -18.50 -0.41 -2.14
CA ASP A 75 -18.02 -1.76 -1.77
C ASP A 75 -17.14 -1.83 -0.50
N TRP A 76 -17.64 -1.21 0.58
CA TRP A 76 -16.98 -1.18 1.90
C TRP A 76 -17.11 -2.49 2.70
N VAL A 77 -17.51 -3.61 2.09
CA VAL A 77 -17.83 -4.85 2.81
C VAL A 77 -16.64 -5.42 3.58
N ASP A 78 -15.43 -5.27 3.03
CA ASP A 78 -14.17 -5.76 3.61
C ASP A 78 -13.40 -4.68 4.40
N ALA A 79 -14.04 -3.54 4.68
CA ALA A 79 -13.37 -2.43 5.36
C ALA A 79 -12.91 -2.81 6.78
N LYS A 80 -11.67 -2.45 7.11
CA LYS A 80 -11.00 -2.84 8.37
C LYS A 80 -10.24 -1.66 8.99
N PHE A 81 -10.06 -1.71 10.31
CA PHE A 81 -9.13 -0.82 11.00
C PHE A 81 -7.70 -1.29 10.74
N ARG A 82 -6.87 -0.40 10.19
CA ARG A 82 -5.48 -0.69 9.80
C ARG A 82 -4.60 0.54 10.05
N PRO A 83 -3.28 0.38 10.24
CA PRO A 83 -2.34 1.48 10.13
C PRO A 83 -2.54 2.26 8.83
N PHE A 84 -2.58 3.59 8.92
CA PHE A 84 -2.62 4.44 7.73
C PHE A 84 -1.45 4.10 6.80
N GLY A 85 -1.64 4.28 5.50
CA GLY A 85 -0.61 3.98 4.52
C GLY A 85 -0.70 2.57 3.91
N LEU A 86 -1.25 1.58 4.62
CA LEU A 86 -1.41 0.22 4.07
C LEU A 86 -2.28 0.15 2.81
N ALA A 87 -3.20 1.11 2.62
CA ALA A 87 -4.05 1.18 1.43
C ALA A 87 -3.47 2.08 0.31
N LEU A 88 -2.27 2.64 0.47
CA LEU A 88 -1.66 3.52 -0.52
C LEU A 88 -1.24 2.81 -1.82
N TRP A 89 -1.28 1.47 -1.86
CA TRP A 89 -1.22 0.73 -3.13
C TRP A 89 -2.32 1.16 -4.11
N GLY A 90 -3.47 1.63 -3.62
CA GLY A 90 -4.53 2.19 -4.47
C GLY A 90 -4.12 3.50 -5.16
N VAL A 91 -3.26 4.30 -4.51
CA VAL A 91 -2.69 5.51 -5.12
C VAL A 91 -1.74 5.14 -6.27
N GLU A 92 -0.92 4.10 -6.11
CA GLU A 92 -0.08 3.64 -7.21
C GLU A 92 -0.93 3.15 -8.39
N ASN A 93 -2.05 2.48 -8.13
CA ASN A 93 -2.95 2.00 -9.17
C ASN A 93 -3.56 3.13 -10.01
N VAL A 94 -3.88 4.28 -9.43
CA VAL A 94 -4.44 5.41 -10.20
C VAL A 94 -3.39 6.15 -11.04
N LEU A 95 -2.09 5.90 -10.80
CA LEU A 95 -0.99 6.58 -11.47
C LEU A 95 -0.51 5.86 -12.74
N GLY A 96 -1.07 4.70 -13.06
CA GLY A 96 -0.68 3.91 -14.21
C GLY A 96 -1.65 2.78 -14.50
N HIS A 97 -1.20 1.80 -15.26
CA HIS A 97 -1.96 0.59 -15.56
C HIS A 97 -1.03 -0.60 -15.78
N MET A 98 -1.57 -1.81 -15.63
CA MET A 98 -0.86 -3.06 -15.88
C MET A 98 -1.34 -3.67 -17.19
N ASP A 99 -0.42 -4.16 -18.02
CA ASP A 99 -0.73 -4.93 -19.23
C ASP A 99 0.13 -6.20 -19.38
N SER A 100 0.18 -6.76 -20.60
CA SER A 100 0.98 -7.95 -20.90
C SER A 100 2.49 -7.70 -20.75
N GLU A 101 2.97 -6.50 -21.04
CA GLU A 101 4.38 -6.09 -21.01
C GLU A 101 4.83 -5.64 -19.61
N GLY A 102 3.90 -5.20 -18.76
CA GLY A 102 4.19 -4.87 -17.38
C GLY A 102 3.41 -3.67 -16.88
N TRP A 103 3.97 -3.01 -15.87
CA TRP A 103 3.42 -1.78 -15.32
C TRP A 103 3.85 -0.57 -16.16
N HIS A 104 2.88 0.28 -16.51
CA HIS A 104 3.08 1.51 -17.27
C HIS A 104 2.53 2.70 -16.51
N TYR A 105 3.40 3.64 -16.15
CA TYR A 105 2.97 4.89 -15.56
C TYR A 105 2.36 5.83 -16.60
N CYS A 106 1.35 6.59 -16.20
CA CYS A 106 0.84 7.72 -16.97
C CYS A 106 1.96 8.77 -17.19
N SER A 107 1.92 9.48 -18.31
CA SER A 107 2.97 10.45 -18.66
C SER A 107 3.15 11.58 -17.63
N ASN A 108 2.11 11.86 -16.84
CA ASN A 108 2.09 12.89 -15.80
C ASN A 108 2.10 12.33 -14.37
N HIS A 109 2.43 11.04 -14.17
CA HIS A 109 2.33 10.38 -12.89
C HIS A 109 3.16 11.05 -11.77
N GLU A 110 4.35 11.57 -12.08
CA GLU A 110 5.18 12.27 -11.08
C GLU A 110 4.51 13.55 -10.58
N GLN A 111 3.92 14.33 -11.49
CA GLN A 111 3.19 15.55 -11.14
C GLN A 111 1.93 15.22 -10.33
N LEU A 112 1.21 14.16 -10.69
CA LEU A 112 0.04 13.68 -9.96
C LEU A 112 0.40 13.18 -8.56
N ARG A 113 1.48 12.40 -8.41
CA ARG A 113 1.98 11.94 -7.11
C ARG A 113 2.39 13.12 -6.22
N LYS A 114 3.11 14.10 -6.78
CA LYS A 114 3.48 15.32 -6.06
C LYS A 114 2.25 16.12 -5.62
N LEU A 115 1.24 16.21 -6.49
CA LEU A 115 -0.02 16.89 -6.18
C LEU A 115 -0.76 16.16 -5.06
N PHE A 116 -0.87 14.84 -5.13
CA PHE A 116 -1.48 14.01 -4.08
C PHE A 116 -0.84 14.29 -2.72
N TRP A 117 0.49 14.22 -2.61
CA TRP A 117 1.17 14.45 -1.34
C TRP A 117 1.04 15.89 -0.85
N LYS A 118 1.14 16.88 -1.74
CA LYS A 118 0.93 18.28 -1.38
C LYS A 118 -0.48 18.52 -0.83
N THR A 119 -1.50 17.96 -1.48
CA THR A 119 -2.88 18.07 -1.02
C THR A 119 -3.06 17.35 0.31
N PHE A 120 -2.55 16.12 0.45
CA PHE A 120 -2.60 15.39 1.71
C PHE A 120 -2.00 16.18 2.88
N GLU A 121 -0.81 16.75 2.70
CA GLU A 121 -0.16 17.58 3.71
C GLU A 121 -0.98 18.83 4.07
N SER A 122 -1.61 19.46 3.08
CA SER A 122 -2.47 20.62 3.28
C SER A 122 -3.75 20.28 4.05
N GLU A 123 -4.35 19.12 3.79
CA GLU A 123 -5.59 18.69 4.43
C GLU A 123 -5.37 18.17 5.86
N VAL A 124 -4.24 17.49 6.11
CA VAL A 124 -3.88 16.99 7.44
C VAL A 124 -3.32 18.11 8.32
N GLY A 125 -2.58 19.05 7.73
CA GLY A 125 -1.82 20.07 8.45
C GLY A 125 -0.32 19.82 8.29
N THR A 126 0.38 20.74 7.63
CA THR A 126 1.81 20.56 7.27
C THR A 126 2.72 20.38 8.48
N GLU A 127 2.34 20.92 9.64
CA GLU A 127 3.10 20.81 10.90
C GLU A 127 2.99 19.40 11.50
N ASP A 128 1.92 18.67 11.21
CA ASP A 128 1.66 17.31 11.70
C ASP A 128 2.34 16.24 10.83
N VAL A 129 2.69 16.57 9.58
CA VAL A 129 3.35 15.63 8.65
C VAL A 129 4.88 15.73 8.75
N THR A 130 5.41 15.19 9.83
CA THR A 130 6.85 15.14 10.10
C THR A 130 7.61 14.21 9.16
N THR A 131 8.94 14.37 9.07
CA THR A 131 9.81 13.44 8.31
C THR A 131 9.68 12.00 8.80
N GLU A 132 9.60 11.79 10.12
CA GLU A 132 9.41 10.45 10.69
C GLU A 132 8.07 9.84 10.28
N LEU A 133 7.00 10.64 10.26
CA LEU A 133 5.69 10.16 9.81
C LEU A 133 5.73 9.77 8.33
N LYS A 134 6.40 10.55 7.48
CA LYS A 134 6.59 10.25 6.06
C LYS A 134 7.35 8.95 5.84
N GLU A 135 8.43 8.71 6.59
CA GLU A 135 9.19 7.46 6.55
C GLU A 135 8.34 6.25 6.95
N LYS A 136 7.54 6.38 8.03
CA LYS A 136 6.60 5.34 8.46
C LYS A 136 5.48 5.11 7.44
N MET A 137 4.98 6.18 6.81
CA MET A 137 4.00 6.07 5.72
C MET A 137 4.57 5.36 4.49
N GLU A 138 5.84 5.58 4.16
CA GLU A 138 6.51 4.82 3.10
C GLU A 138 6.64 3.34 3.45
N LEU A 139 7.02 3.04 4.70
CA LEU A 139 7.05 1.67 5.19
C LEU A 139 5.67 1.02 5.10
N ALA A 140 4.62 1.73 5.54
CA ALA A 140 3.24 1.26 5.45
C ALA A 140 2.79 1.08 4.00
N ARG A 141 3.17 1.96 3.07
CA ARG A 141 2.87 1.79 1.64
C ARG A 141 3.48 0.51 1.08
N LEU A 142 4.77 0.27 1.31
CA LEU A 142 5.46 -0.94 0.87
C LEU A 142 4.87 -2.21 1.51
N MET A 143 4.52 -2.13 2.80
CA MET A 143 3.85 -3.22 3.50
C MET A 143 2.47 -3.51 2.90
N GLY A 144 1.71 -2.47 2.59
CA GLY A 144 0.43 -2.56 1.90
C GLY A 144 0.52 -3.23 0.53
N ILE A 145 1.52 -2.85 -0.27
CA ILE A 145 1.82 -3.46 -1.58
C ILE A 145 2.13 -4.96 -1.41
N ALA A 146 2.99 -5.31 -0.46
CA ALA A 146 3.35 -6.70 -0.18
C ALA A 146 2.11 -7.53 0.22
N LEU A 147 1.28 -7.01 1.13
CA LEU A 147 0.07 -7.70 1.59
C LEU A 147 -0.99 -7.82 0.49
N ARG A 148 -1.14 -6.79 -0.36
CA ARG A 148 -2.15 -6.78 -1.42
C ARG A 148 -1.79 -7.70 -2.58
N TYR A 149 -0.54 -7.66 -3.03
CA TYR A 149 -0.10 -8.34 -4.26
C TYR A 149 0.71 -9.61 -4.02
N GLY A 150 1.26 -9.77 -2.82
CA GLY A 150 1.97 -10.99 -2.38
C GLY A 150 1.06 -12.17 -2.12
N PHE A 151 -0.26 -11.97 -2.13
CA PHE A 151 -1.24 -13.02 -1.98
C PHE A 151 -2.20 -13.09 -3.16
N VAL A 152 -2.68 -14.30 -3.43
CA VAL A 152 -3.80 -14.54 -4.34
C VAL A 152 -4.83 -15.45 -3.69
N TRP A 153 -6.07 -15.34 -4.15
CA TRP A 153 -7.13 -16.27 -3.77
C TRP A 153 -7.09 -17.49 -4.68
N ASP A 154 -6.78 -18.65 -4.11
CA ASP A 154 -6.79 -19.91 -4.83
C ASP A 154 -8.22 -20.43 -4.93
N ILE A 155 -8.78 -20.41 -6.14
CA ILE A 155 -10.17 -20.81 -6.40
C ILE A 155 -10.40 -22.30 -6.11
N ALA A 156 -9.41 -23.15 -6.37
CA ALA A 156 -9.55 -24.60 -6.18
C ALA A 156 -9.61 -24.98 -4.70
N THR A 157 -8.86 -24.28 -3.86
CA THR A 157 -8.80 -24.55 -2.41
C THR A 157 -9.70 -23.62 -1.58
N GLY A 158 -10.17 -22.52 -2.17
CA GLY A 158 -10.93 -21.48 -1.48
C GLY A 158 -10.12 -20.78 -0.39
N LYS A 159 -8.79 -20.65 -0.58
CA LYS A 159 -7.88 -20.10 0.42
C LYS A 159 -6.93 -19.07 -0.17
N LYS A 160 -6.55 -18.10 0.66
CA LYS A 160 -5.43 -17.19 0.39
C LYS A 160 -4.11 -17.96 0.40
N ARG A 161 -3.27 -17.78 -0.62
CA ARG A 161 -1.92 -18.35 -0.71
C ARG A 161 -0.92 -17.29 -1.20
N PRO A 162 0.38 -17.43 -0.92
CA PRO A 162 1.40 -16.59 -1.52
C PRO A 162 1.33 -16.62 -3.06
N ALA A 163 1.57 -15.47 -3.68
CA ALA A 163 1.62 -15.29 -5.12
C ALA A 163 2.87 -15.99 -5.69
N LEU A 164 2.67 -16.67 -6.82
CA LEU A 164 3.72 -17.28 -7.63
C LEU A 164 4.04 -16.34 -8.80
N SER A 165 5.23 -16.50 -9.40
CA SER A 165 5.65 -15.68 -10.54
C SER A 165 4.73 -15.77 -11.78
N SER A 166 3.90 -16.80 -11.84
CA SER A 166 2.88 -16.98 -12.88
C SER A 166 1.57 -16.24 -12.60
N ASP A 167 1.34 -15.81 -11.36
CA ASP A 167 0.12 -15.10 -10.98
C ASP A 167 0.20 -13.64 -11.46
N SER A 168 -0.92 -13.07 -11.92
CA SER A 168 -0.96 -11.70 -12.43
C SER A 168 -0.61 -10.65 -11.37
N SER A 169 -0.95 -10.91 -10.10
CA SER A 169 -0.62 -10.01 -8.98
C SER A 169 0.90 -9.85 -8.79
N PHE A 170 1.69 -10.86 -9.17
CA PHE A 170 3.13 -10.87 -8.97
C PHE A 170 3.83 -9.72 -9.71
N LYS A 171 3.32 -9.35 -10.88
CA LYS A 171 3.85 -8.23 -11.67
C LYS A 171 3.83 -6.90 -10.93
N TYR A 172 2.90 -6.72 -9.98
CA TYR A 172 2.83 -5.50 -9.16
C TYR A 172 3.93 -5.48 -8.08
N LEU A 173 4.34 -6.64 -7.57
CA LEU A 173 5.52 -6.72 -6.69
C LEU A 173 6.77 -6.32 -7.45
N ASP A 174 6.95 -6.83 -8.67
CA ASP A 174 8.07 -6.45 -9.54
C ASP A 174 8.07 -4.93 -9.79
N ALA A 175 6.91 -4.36 -10.13
CA ALA A 175 6.77 -2.94 -10.43
C ALA A 175 7.05 -2.00 -9.25
N PHE A 176 6.66 -2.39 -8.03
CA PHE A 176 6.61 -1.45 -6.89
C PHE A 176 7.57 -1.77 -5.74
N MET A 177 8.16 -2.97 -5.70
CA MET A 177 9.05 -3.38 -4.62
C MET A 177 10.49 -3.62 -5.05
N GLU A 178 10.78 -3.77 -6.35
CA GLU A 178 12.17 -3.91 -6.83
C GLU A 178 12.91 -2.56 -6.93
N THR A 179 12.19 -1.45 -7.06
CA THR A 179 12.78 -0.11 -7.14
C THR A 179 13.04 0.43 -5.73
N ASP A 180 14.10 -0.03 -5.10
CA ASP A 180 14.69 0.64 -3.93
C ASP A 180 15.44 1.91 -4.38
N ASP A 181 14.76 2.78 -5.13
CA ASP A 181 15.18 4.17 -5.33
C ASP A 181 14.34 5.02 -4.36
N GLY A 182 14.82 5.12 -3.12
CA GLY A 182 14.24 5.91 -2.05
C GLY A 182 14.18 7.42 -2.34
N CYS A 183 13.37 7.84 -3.31
CA CYS A 183 13.21 9.23 -3.73
C CYS A 183 11.72 9.60 -3.87
N ALA A 184 10.91 9.37 -2.84
CA ALA A 184 9.67 10.12 -2.66
C ALA A 184 9.84 11.31 -1.70
N TYR A 185 10.83 11.27 -0.80
CA TYR A 185 11.00 12.28 0.27
C TYR A 185 12.38 12.92 0.37
N ALA A 186 13.31 12.57 -0.51
CA ALA A 186 14.59 13.28 -0.62
C ALA A 186 14.39 14.63 -1.33
N ASN A 187 13.90 15.61 -0.57
CA ASN A 187 14.18 17.02 -0.86
C ASN A 187 15.70 17.16 -0.98
N LYS A 188 16.22 17.19 -2.21
CA LYS A 188 17.50 17.85 -2.46
C LYS A 188 17.26 19.33 -2.21
N GLY A 189 17.58 19.75 -0.99
CA GLY A 189 17.64 21.16 -0.63
C GLY A 189 18.47 21.92 -1.66
N HIS A 190 17.96 23.10 -2.03
CA HIS A 190 18.71 24.10 -2.77
C HIS A 190 19.87 24.62 -1.92
#